data_AF-A0A4Y6UYG1-F1
#
_entry.id   AF-A0A4Y6UYG1-F1
#
_cell.length_a   1.000
_cell.length_b   1.000
_cell.length_c   1.000
_cell.angle_alpha   90.00
_cell.angle_beta   90.00
_cell.angle_gamma   90.00
#
_symmetry.space_group_name_H-M   'P 1'
#
loop_
_entity.id
_entity.type
_entity.pdbx_description
1 polymer ?
#
loop_
_entity_poly.entity_id
_entity_poly.type
_entity_poly.pdbx_seq_one_letter_code
_entity_poly.pdbx_strand_id
1 'polypeptide(L)'
;MNETLMQMAVPMNLGGLIGLFGGLLLALLGWAFGRHMQRKNRGLDERTDIITTRAKSFSWNVLIPALLICWVIITLFDGIGLPFFVIMALFVISQIAYVSSIVYHNGRN
;
A
#
# COMPACT_ATOMS: atom_id res chain seq x y z
N MET A 1 8.00 0.94 -39.71
CA MET A 1 7.74 0.67 -38.27
C MET A 1 8.30 1.84 -37.46
N ASN A 2 7.97 3.06 -37.87
CA ASN A 2 6.88 3.94 -37.44
C ASN A 2 7.19 4.59 -36.08
N GLU A 3 7.82 5.76 -36.17
CA GLU A 3 8.25 6.64 -35.07
C GLU A 3 7.13 6.93 -34.06
N THR A 4 5.88 6.81 -34.50
CA THR A 4 4.66 6.88 -33.68
C THR A 4 4.59 5.81 -32.59
N LEU A 5 4.99 4.56 -32.85
CA LEU A 5 5.02 3.51 -31.82
C LEU A 5 6.11 3.76 -30.78
N MET A 6 7.24 4.32 -31.22
CA MET A 6 8.34 4.72 -30.33
C MET A 6 7.91 5.91 -29.44
N GLN A 7 7.20 6.89 -30.02
CA GLN A 7 6.63 8.02 -29.29
C GLN A 7 5.48 7.65 -28.34
N MET A 8 4.78 6.53 -28.54
CA MET A 8 3.76 6.04 -27.60
C MET A 8 4.37 5.19 -26.47
N ALA A 9 5.43 4.42 -26.77
CA ALA A 9 6.10 3.57 -25.80
C ALA A 9 6.96 4.34 -24.77
N VAL A 10 7.63 5.42 -25.19
CA VAL A 10 8.48 6.25 -24.32
C VAL A 10 7.70 6.96 -23.19
N PRO A 11 6.59 7.68 -23.44
CA PRO A 11 5.82 8.36 -22.39
C PRO A 11 5.13 7.37 -21.45
N MET A 12 4.70 6.20 -21.93
CA MET A 12 4.11 5.16 -21.10
C MET A 12 5.13 4.55 -20.12
N ASN A 13 6.39 4.39 -20.53
CA ASN A 13 7.49 3.98 -19.65
C ASN A 13 7.87 5.06 -18.62
N LEU A 14 7.85 6.33 -18.99
CA LEU A 14 8.16 7.44 -18.08
C LEU A 14 7.12 7.56 -16.95
N GLY A 15 5.82 7.42 -17.26
CA GLY A 15 4.76 7.44 -16.24
C GLY A 15 4.93 6.34 -15.19
N GLY A 16 5.24 5.11 -15.63
CA GLY A 16 5.51 3.99 -14.73
C GLY A 16 6.72 4.21 -13.83
N LEU A 17 7.82 4.76 -14.39
CA LEU A 17 9.03 5.06 -13.63
C LEU A 17 8.79 6.18 -12.60
N ILE A 18 8.06 7.23 -12.97
CA ILE A 18 7.71 8.33 -12.06
C ILE A 18 6.84 7.80 -10.90
N GLY A 19 5.85 6.95 -11.20
CA GLY A 19 5.04 6.29 -10.18
C GLY A 19 5.88 5.42 -9.23
N LEU A 20 6.82 4.65 -9.77
CA LEU A 20 7.69 3.77 -9.00
C LEU A 20 8.65 4.55 -8.09
N PHE A 21 9.40 5.50 -8.64
CA PHE A 21 10.36 6.30 -7.86
C PHE A 21 9.66 7.27 -6.90
N GLY A 22 8.53 7.84 -7.32
CA GLY A 22 7.70 8.70 -6.47
C GLY A 22 7.12 7.93 -5.28
N GLY A 23 6.57 6.73 -5.52
CA GLY A 23 6.08 5.85 -4.46
C GLY A 23 7.19 5.42 -3.50
N LEU A 24 8.37 5.06 -4.04
CA LEU A 24 9.54 4.70 -3.23
C LEU A 24 10.00 5.87 -2.34
N LEU A 25 10.06 7.09 -2.88
CA LEU A 25 10.42 8.30 -2.11
C LEU A 25 9.43 8.56 -0.97
N LEU A 26 8.13 8.49 -1.25
CA LEU A 26 7.10 8.68 -0.22
C LEU A 26 7.19 7.60 0.88
N ALA A 27 7.45 6.35 0.50
CA ALA A 27 7.66 5.26 1.45
C ALA A 27 8.88 5.49 2.34
N LEU A 28 10.01 5.93 1.75
CA LEU A 28 11.23 6.27 2.49
C LEU A 28 11.02 7.45 3.44
N LEU A 29 10.31 8.49 3.00
CA LEU A 29 9.99 9.64 3.83
C LEU A 29 9.08 9.25 5.00
N GLY A 30 8.04 8.46 4.74
CA GLY A 30 7.15 7.93 5.78
C GLY A 30 7.90 7.09 6.80
N TRP A 31 8.82 6.23 6.35
CA TRP A 31 9.67 5.43 7.23
C TRP A 31 10.62 6.28 8.08
N ALA A 32 11.27 7.28 7.46
CA ALA A 32 12.18 8.18 8.15
C ALA A 32 11.45 9.03 9.21
N PHE A 33 10.29 9.60 8.87
CA PHE A 33 9.45 10.35 9.81
C PHE A 33 8.92 9.47 10.94
N GLY A 34 8.48 8.26 10.61
CA GLY A 34 8.04 7.27 11.59
C GLY A 34 9.13 6.98 12.62
N ARG A 35 10.35 6.70 12.16
CA ARG A 35 11.51 6.48 13.04
C ARG A 35 11.90 7.72 13.85
N HIS A 36 11.82 8.90 13.24
CA HIS A 36 12.13 10.15 13.95
C HIS A 36 11.13 10.39 15.10
N MET A 37 9.84 10.17 14.87
CA MET A 37 8.80 10.32 15.88
C MET A 37 8.92 9.26 16.99
N GLN A 38 9.27 8.02 16.64
CA GLN A 38 9.51 6.94 17.61
C GLN A 38 10.67 7.24 18.56
N ARG A 39 11.75 7.89 18.09
CA ARG A 39 12.89 8.30 18.93
C ARG A 39 12.53 9.40 19.92
N LYS A 40 11.60 10.31 19.55
CA LYS A 40 11.21 11.45 20.38
C LYS A 40 10.31 11.07 21.56
N ASN A 41 9.51 10.00 21.41
CA ASN A 41 8.47 9.63 22.39
C ASN A 41 8.85 8.49 23.36
N ARG A 42 10.13 8.07 23.43
CA ARG A 42 10.64 6.96 24.29
C ARG A 42 9.71 5.73 24.25
N GLY A 43 9.86 4.93 23.20
CA GLY A 43 8.97 3.81 22.83
C GLY A 43 8.86 2.60 23.76
N LEU A 44 9.12 2.75 25.07
CA LEU A 44 8.98 1.70 26.09
C LEU A 44 7.82 1.96 27.06
N ASP A 45 7.10 3.07 26.89
CA ASP A 45 5.92 3.36 27.69
C ASP A 45 4.70 2.72 27.01
N GLU A 46 3.80 2.09 27.78
CA GLU A 46 2.64 1.30 27.30
C GLU A 46 1.76 2.07 26.30
N ARG A 47 1.80 3.40 26.36
CA ARG A 47 1.16 4.32 25.41
C ARG A 47 1.62 4.11 23.97
N THR A 48 2.88 3.73 23.75
CA THR A 48 3.46 3.51 22.42
C THR A 48 2.84 2.31 21.73
N ASP A 49 2.57 1.23 22.47
CA ASP A 49 1.92 0.03 21.95
C ASP A 49 0.47 0.31 21.57
N ILE A 50 -0.25 1.10 22.39
CA ILE A 50 -1.61 1.53 22.09
C ILE A 50 -1.64 2.42 20.83
N ILE A 51 -0.76 3.41 20.73
CA ILE A 51 -0.68 4.31 19.58
C ILE A 51 -0.31 3.53 18.31
N THR A 52 0.65 2.61 18.39
CA THR A 52 1.09 1.81 17.24
C THR A 52 -0.01 0.85 16.79
N THR A 53 -0.72 0.22 17.72
CA THR A 53 -1.82 -0.69 17.40
C THR A 53 -2.98 0.07 16.75
N ARG A 54 -3.35 1.24 17.29
CA ARG A 54 -4.35 2.13 16.67
C ARG A 54 -3.91 2.63 15.30
N ALA A 55 -2.66 3.05 15.15
CA ALA A 55 -2.13 3.52 13.88
C ALA A 55 -2.15 2.41 12.82
N LYS A 56 -1.74 1.18 13.17
CA LYS A 56 -1.84 0.01 12.28
C LYS A 56 -3.28 -0.25 11.87
N SER A 57 -4.23 -0.27 12.81
CA SER A 57 -5.65 -0.47 12.50
C SER A 57 -6.21 0.63 11.60
N PHE A 58 -5.83 1.89 11.83
CA PHE A 58 -6.23 3.01 10.99
C PHE A 58 -5.66 2.89 9.56
N SER A 59 -4.40 2.50 9.42
CA SER A 59 -3.78 2.26 8.11
C SER A 59 -4.53 1.19 7.32
N TRP A 60 -4.98 0.10 7.95
CA TRP A 60 -5.80 -0.92 7.29
C TRP A 60 -7.15 -0.39 6.81
N ASN A 61 -7.80 0.45 7.63
CA ASN A 61 -9.08 1.09 7.27
C ASN A 61 -8.95 2.03 6.07
N VAL A 62 -7.76 2.59 5.82
CA VAL A 62 -7.49 3.44 4.65
C VAL A 62 -7.04 2.61 3.44
N LEU A 63 -6.23 1.58 3.65
CA LEU A 63 -5.68 0.73 2.58
C LEU A 63 -6.77 -0.07 1.85
N ILE A 64 -7.77 -0.58 2.56
CA ILE A 64 -8.85 -1.39 1.96
C ILE A 64 -9.65 -0.56 0.94
N PRO A 65 -10.21 0.62 1.28
CA PRO A 65 -10.86 1.50 0.31
C PRO A 65 -9.94 1.92 -0.84
N ALA A 66 -8.66 2.22 -0.56
CA ALA A 66 -7.71 2.60 -1.59
C ALA A 66 -7.49 1.48 -2.62
N LEU A 67 -7.32 0.23 -2.16
CA LEU A 67 -7.20 -0.94 -3.04
C LEU A 67 -8.46 -1.16 -3.86
N LEU A 68 -9.65 -0.99 -3.27
CA LEU A 68 -10.92 -1.11 -3.98
C LEU A 68 -11.07 -0.04 -5.09
N ILE A 69 -10.70 1.21 -4.80
CA ILE A 69 -10.70 2.28 -5.79
C ILE A 69 -9.74 1.96 -6.94
N CYS A 70 -8.50 1.55 -6.64
CA CYS A 70 -7.54 1.13 -7.66
C CYS A 70 -8.08 -0.04 -8.51
N TRP A 71 -8.75 -1.00 -7.88
CA TRP A 71 -9.33 -2.15 -8.57
C TRP A 71 -10.43 -1.74 -9.56
N VAL A 72 -11.32 -0.82 -9.16
CA VAL A 72 -12.35 -0.25 -10.04
C VAL A 72 -11.72 0.52 -11.20
N ILE A 73 -10.73 1.38 -10.92
CA ILE A 73 -10.03 2.15 -11.96
C ILE A 73 -9.40 1.21 -12.99
N ILE A 74 -8.61 0.23 -12.56
CA ILE A 74 -7.97 -0.72 -13.49
C ILE A 74 -8.99 -1.47 -14.34
N THR A 75 -10.10 -1.91 -13.73
CA THR A 75 -11.16 -2.62 -14.46
C THR A 75 -11.82 -1.75 -15.52
N LEU A 76 -12.00 -0.45 -15.26
CA LEU A 76 -12.63 0.49 -16.20
C LEU A 76 -11.72 0.92 -17.35
N PHE A 77 -10.42 1.09 -17.09
CA PHE A 77 -9.47 1.61 -18.09
C PHE A 77 -8.74 0.53 -18.89
N ASP A 78 -8.31 -0.54 -18.22
CA ASP A 78 -7.45 -1.59 -18.81
C ASP A 78 -8.22 -2.91 -19.03
N GLY A 79 -9.42 -3.03 -18.43
CA GLY A 79 -10.24 -4.24 -18.46
C GLY A 79 -9.72 -5.34 -17.54
N ILE A 80 -10.15 -6.58 -17.80
CA ILE A 80 -9.71 -7.76 -17.03
C ILE A 80 -8.37 -8.25 -17.61
N GLY A 81 -7.28 -7.81 -16.99
CA GLY A 81 -5.90 -8.19 -17.36
C GLY A 81 -5.02 -8.55 -16.15
N LEU A 82 -3.72 -8.67 -16.36
CA LEU A 82 -2.76 -8.98 -15.27
C LEU A 82 -2.85 -7.99 -14.07
N PRO A 83 -2.97 -6.67 -14.27
CA PRO A 83 -3.07 -5.72 -13.15
C PRO A 83 -4.29 -5.98 -12.25
N PHE A 84 -5.41 -6.43 -12.84
CA PHE A 84 -6.61 -6.81 -12.11
C PHE A 84 -6.33 -7.97 -11.14
N PHE A 85 -5.67 -9.03 -11.62
CA PHE A 85 -5.33 -10.19 -10.79
C PHE A 85 -4.29 -9.87 -9.73
N VAL A 86 -3.33 -8.99 -10.02
CA VAL A 86 -2.33 -8.54 -9.04
C VAL A 86 -3.00 -7.77 -7.89
N ILE A 87 -3.88 -6.82 -8.19
CA ILE A 87 -4.61 -6.10 -7.14
C ILE A 87 -5.55 -7.02 -6.38
N MET A 88 -6.24 -7.95 -7.07
CA MET A 88 -7.08 -8.94 -6.41
C MET A 88 -6.28 -9.83 -5.46
N ALA A 89 -5.10 -10.32 -5.88
CA ALA A 89 -4.23 -11.11 -5.02
C ALA A 89 -3.74 -10.30 -3.80
N LEU A 90 -3.33 -9.05 -4.00
CA LEU A 90 -2.96 -8.14 -2.90
C LEU A 90 -4.12 -7.92 -1.93
N PHE A 91 -5.33 -7.74 -2.45
CA PHE A 91 -6.53 -7.63 -1.64
C PHE A 91 -6.78 -8.92 -0.84
N VAL A 92 -6.75 -10.10 -1.45
CA VAL A 92 -6.93 -11.36 -0.73
C VAL A 92 -5.87 -11.56 0.34
N ILE A 93 -4.59 -11.30 0.04
CA ILE A 93 -3.50 -11.38 1.01
C ILE A 93 -3.74 -10.41 2.18
N SER A 94 -4.22 -9.18 1.91
CA SER A 94 -4.57 -8.22 2.95
C SER A 94 -5.67 -8.73 3.89
N GLN A 95 -6.69 -9.40 3.34
CA GLN A 95 -7.78 -9.96 4.14
C GLN A 95 -7.31 -11.15 4.99
N ILE A 96 -6.49 -12.02 4.41
CA ILE A 96 -5.89 -13.14 5.15
C ILE A 96 -5.02 -12.63 6.30
N ALA A 97 -4.20 -11.60 6.07
CA ALA A 97 -3.39 -10.98 7.12
C ALA A 97 -4.27 -10.38 8.23
N TYR A 98 -5.38 -9.73 7.88
CA TYR A 98 -6.33 -9.16 8.83
C TYR A 98 -6.99 -10.25 9.69
N VAL A 99 -7.51 -11.30 9.07
CA VAL A 99 -8.11 -12.46 9.76
C VAL A 99 -7.07 -13.13 10.66
N SER A 100 -5.84 -13.34 10.18
CA SER A 100 -4.75 -13.93 10.96
C SER A 100 -4.43 -13.08 12.20
N SER A 101 -4.44 -11.75 12.07
CA SER A 101 -4.25 -10.84 13.19
C SER A 101 -5.37 -10.98 14.22
N ILE A 102 -6.63 -11.11 13.80
CA ILE A 102 -7.77 -11.31 14.70
C ILE A 102 -7.61 -12.62 15.47
N VAL A 103 -7.33 -13.72 14.77
CA VAL A 103 -7.17 -15.04 15.40
C VAL A 103 -6.04 -15.02 16.43
N TYR A 104 -4.90 -14.40 16.10
CA TYR A 104 -3.77 -14.27 17.02
C TYR A 104 -4.11 -13.47 18.29
N HIS A 105 -4.86 -12.37 18.17
CA HIS A 105 -5.22 -11.55 19.33
C HIS A 105 -6.30 -12.23 20.18
N ASN A 106 -7.29 -12.88 19.57
CA ASN A 106 -8.33 -13.60 20.29
C ASN A 106 -7.81 -14.84 21.02
N GLY A 107 -6.77 -15.51 20.52
CA GLY A 107 -6.14 -16.65 21.21
C GLY A 107 -5.23 -16.27 22.38
N ARG A 108 -4.93 -14.98 22.59
CA ARG A 108 -4.16 -14.48 23.74
C ARG A 108 -5.01 -13.90 24.87
N ASN A 109 -6.31 -13.66 24.61
CA ASN A 109 -7.29 -13.27 25.61
C ASN A 109 -7.98 -14.50 26.21
#